data_AF-A0A922ZNX0-F1
#
_entry.id   AF-A0A922ZNX0-F1
#
_cell.length_a   1.000
_cell.length_b   1.000
_cell.length_c   1.000
_cell.angle_alpha   90.00
_cell.angle_beta   90.00
_cell.angle_gamma   90.00
#
_symmetry.space_group_name_H-M   'P 1'
#
loop_
_entity.id
_entity.type
_entity.pdbx_description
1 polymer ?
#
loop_
_entity_poly.entity_id
_entity_poly.type
_entity_poly.pdbx_seq_one_letter_code
_entity_poly.pdbx_strand_id
1 'polypeptide(L)'
;MGIVALAVIVIIVLIIVRPGATEPADQPTPEPTTSASGEPGARGGEATDGEIEACTSSQVTVTPVTDATSYPAEQQPLLSLTLLNTGTTACTIEAGSDVQSYVITSGSDRIWASTDCQEPGVAAERILEPGEPLSTTPFAWSRTRSSADDCSAERDPVIAGGATYRLSVSVGEFTSADDRPFILN
;
A
#
# COMPACT_ATOMS: atom_id res chain seq x y z
N MET A 1 -38.20 22.28 43.24
CA MET A 1 -37.57 21.32 44.17
C MET A 1 -36.33 20.79 43.47
N GLY A 2 -35.26 21.59 43.36
CA GLY A 2 -34.04 21.49 44.20
C GLY A 2 -33.00 20.65 43.42
N ILE A 3 -31.89 21.14 42.86
CA ILE A 3 -30.89 22.11 43.33
C ILE A 3 -30.46 21.83 44.78
N VAL A 4 -29.85 20.66 45.01
CA VAL A 4 -28.91 20.43 46.11
C VAL A 4 -27.87 19.40 45.68
N ALA A 5 -26.84 19.83 44.94
CA ALA A 5 -25.55 19.15 44.87
C ALA A 5 -24.48 20.20 44.54
N LEU A 6 -24.45 21.22 45.38
CA LEU A 6 -23.59 22.41 45.33
C LEU A 6 -22.80 22.36 46.64
N ALA A 7 -21.78 21.51 46.74
CA ALA A 7 -20.99 21.34 47.97
C ALA A 7 -19.61 20.65 47.77
N VAL A 8 -18.88 20.97 46.70
CA VAL A 8 -17.41 20.80 46.59
C VAL A 8 -16.91 21.88 45.61
N ILE A 9 -17.20 23.16 45.78
CA ILE A 9 -16.48 24.07 46.67
C ILE A 9 -14.97 23.82 46.67
N VAL A 10 -14.29 24.69 45.93
CA VAL A 10 -13.18 25.51 46.43
C VAL A 10 -11.96 24.72 46.90
N ILE A 11 -11.02 24.52 45.98
CA ILE A 11 -9.54 24.38 46.10
C ILE A 11 -9.15 23.86 44.69
N ILE A 12 -9.04 24.67 43.65
CA ILE A 12 -7.77 25.19 43.13
C ILE A 12 -8.16 26.36 42.18
N VAL A 13 -8.48 27.49 42.77
CA VAL A 13 -8.27 28.80 42.14
C VAL A 13 -7.18 29.46 42.99
N LEU A 14 -6.24 30.12 42.31
CA LEU A 14 -5.13 30.97 42.80
C LEU A 14 -3.76 30.32 42.59
N ILE A 15 -2.82 31.16 42.09
CA ILE A 15 -1.35 30.94 41.94
C ILE A 15 -1.02 30.44 40.51
N ILE A 16 -0.54 31.20 39.51
CA ILE A 16 0.21 32.47 39.47
C ILE A 16 -0.01 33.23 38.14
N VAL A 17 -0.33 34.51 38.33
CA VAL A 17 -0.22 35.65 37.41
C VAL A 17 1.17 35.71 36.74
N ARG A 18 1.25 35.89 35.42
CA ARG A 18 2.37 36.64 34.82
C ARG A 18 1.86 37.75 33.89
N PRO A 19 2.31 39.00 34.10
CA PRO A 19 1.80 40.21 33.46
C PRO A 19 2.66 40.68 32.27
N GLY A 20 2.10 41.61 31.50
CA GLY A 20 2.84 42.61 30.70
C GLY A 20 2.96 42.25 29.22
N ALA A 21 2.21 42.83 28.27
CA ALA A 21 1.97 44.22 27.88
C ALA A 21 2.86 44.68 26.71
N THR A 22 2.20 45.35 25.76
CA THR A 22 2.70 46.42 24.88
C THR A 22 2.95 46.03 23.40
N GLU A 23 1.93 46.28 22.57
CA GLU A 23 2.08 46.93 21.24
C GLU A 23 2.50 48.40 21.46
N PRO A 24 3.35 49.01 20.61
CA PRO A 24 2.80 49.82 19.52
C PRO A 24 3.63 49.93 18.21
N ALA A 25 2.93 50.49 17.23
CA ALA A 25 3.26 51.02 15.90
C ALA A 25 4.68 51.52 15.50
N ASP A 26 4.92 51.35 14.19
CA ASP A 26 5.57 52.22 13.19
C ASP A 26 7.10 52.45 13.12
N GLN A 27 7.59 52.30 11.87
CA GLN A 27 8.69 53.02 11.18
C GLN A 27 10.15 52.47 11.14
N PRO A 28 10.95 52.83 10.09
CA PRO A 28 11.70 51.89 9.24
C PRO A 28 13.22 51.76 9.50
N THR A 29 13.79 50.73 8.86
CA THR A 29 15.16 50.45 8.37
C THR A 29 16.39 51.02 9.10
N PRO A 30 17.36 50.13 9.39
CA PRO A 30 18.72 50.31 8.88
C PRO A 30 19.31 49.04 8.18
N GLU A 31 19.85 49.19 6.97
CA GLU A 31 21.04 48.45 6.50
C GLU A 31 22.27 49.02 7.26
N PRO A 32 23.42 48.32 7.49
CA PRO A 32 24.14 47.52 6.48
C PRO A 32 25.01 46.32 7.00
N THR A 33 25.70 45.68 6.04
CA THR A 33 27.06 45.05 6.11
C THR A 33 27.14 43.52 6.15
N THR A 34 27.57 42.99 4.99
CA THR A 34 28.39 41.80 4.74
C THR A 34 29.05 41.14 5.96
N SER A 35 28.82 39.84 6.11
CA SER A 35 29.85 38.89 6.53
C SER A 35 29.66 37.57 5.82
N ALA A 36 30.69 37.20 5.07
CA ALA A 36 30.88 35.91 4.44
C ALA A 36 31.01 34.80 5.49
N SER A 37 30.58 33.59 5.14
CA SER A 37 31.26 32.30 5.42
C SER A 37 30.22 31.20 5.56
N GLY A 38 30.25 30.22 4.64
CA GLY A 38 29.49 28.98 4.81
C GLY A 38 29.09 28.25 3.54
N GLU A 39 29.99 28.05 2.58
CA GLU A 39 29.91 26.88 1.68
C GLU A 39 31.25 26.14 1.88
N PRO A 40 31.26 24.83 2.17
CA PRO A 40 30.79 23.80 1.24
C PRO A 40 29.91 22.75 1.90
N GLY A 41 28.65 22.70 1.43
CA GLY A 41 27.71 21.65 1.77
C GLY A 41 26.94 21.16 0.55
N ALA A 42 27.50 21.30 -0.66
CA ALA A 42 27.11 20.49 -1.79
C ALA A 42 27.50 19.03 -1.47
N ARG A 43 26.69 18.36 -0.66
CA ARG A 43 26.44 16.94 -0.87
C ARG A 43 25.49 16.89 -2.07
N GLY A 44 26.01 17.30 -3.22
CA GLY A 44 25.65 16.61 -4.44
C GLY A 44 26.04 15.17 -4.16
N GLY A 45 25.05 14.38 -3.74
CA GLY A 45 25.09 12.98 -4.14
C GLY A 45 25.26 13.08 -5.64
N GLU A 46 26.45 12.72 -6.09
CA GLU A 46 26.75 12.51 -7.48
C GLU A 46 25.60 11.63 -7.96
N ALA A 47 24.64 12.23 -8.66
CA ALA A 47 23.72 11.47 -9.47
C ALA A 47 24.63 10.88 -10.53
N THR A 48 25.23 9.75 -10.20
CA THR A 48 25.74 8.85 -11.20
C THR A 48 24.57 8.69 -12.13
N ASP A 49 24.73 9.18 -13.35
CA ASP A 49 23.93 8.82 -14.51
C ASP A 49 24.20 7.34 -14.78
N GLY A 50 23.82 6.52 -13.81
CA GLY A 50 23.92 5.09 -13.76
C GLY A 50 22.50 4.61 -13.87
N GLU A 51 22.22 3.90 -14.97
CA GLU A 51 20.99 3.18 -15.17
C GLU A 51 20.64 2.41 -13.88
N ILE A 52 19.42 2.59 -13.37
CA ILE A 52 18.95 1.82 -12.23
C ILE A 52 18.86 0.37 -12.71
N GLU A 53 19.60 -0.52 -12.06
CA GLU A 53 19.66 -1.94 -12.43
C GLU A 53 18.31 -2.62 -12.19
N ALA A 54 18.00 -3.63 -13.01
CA ALA A 54 16.80 -4.44 -12.83
C ALA A 54 16.82 -5.18 -11.48
N CYS A 55 15.66 -5.29 -10.85
CA CYS A 55 15.50 -6.07 -9.63
C CYS A 55 15.83 -7.55 -9.89
N THR A 56 16.51 -8.20 -8.96
CA THR A 56 16.72 -9.66 -9.00
C THR A 56 15.69 -10.39 -8.14
N SER A 57 15.39 -11.65 -8.47
CA SER A 57 14.39 -12.46 -7.76
C SER A 57 14.66 -12.64 -6.26
N SER A 58 15.91 -12.53 -5.82
CA SER A 58 16.28 -12.56 -4.40
C SER A 58 16.07 -11.24 -3.66
N GLN A 59 15.90 -10.12 -4.39
CA GLN A 59 15.71 -8.80 -3.81
C GLN A 59 14.23 -8.45 -3.61
N VAL A 60 13.31 -9.02 -4.40
CA VAL A 60 11.89 -8.63 -4.36
C VAL A 60 11.06 -9.68 -3.66
N THR A 61 10.32 -9.25 -2.64
CA THR A 61 9.24 -10.03 -2.03
C THR A 61 7.91 -9.61 -2.67
N VAL A 62 7.15 -10.59 -3.16
CA VAL A 62 5.77 -10.40 -3.64
C VAL A 62 4.81 -10.97 -2.61
N THR A 63 3.87 -10.15 -2.14
CA THR A 63 2.89 -10.56 -1.13
C THR A 63 1.48 -10.49 -1.70
N PRO A 64 0.70 -11.59 -1.71
CA PRO A 64 -0.71 -11.57 -2.09
C PRO A 64 -1.53 -10.87 -1.00
N VAL A 65 -2.47 -10.02 -1.40
CA VAL A 65 -3.29 -9.24 -0.49
C VAL A 65 -4.77 -9.42 -0.81
N THR A 66 -5.55 -9.58 0.26
CA THR A 66 -7.01 -9.47 0.23
C THR A 66 -7.44 -8.43 1.27
N ASP A 67 -8.49 -7.67 0.98
CA ASP A 67 -9.00 -6.63 1.89
C ASP A 67 -9.57 -7.16 3.22
N ALA A 68 -9.95 -8.44 3.27
CA ALA A 68 -10.37 -9.14 4.48
C ALA A 68 -9.93 -10.62 4.47
N THR A 69 -10.05 -11.27 5.63
CA THR A 69 -9.83 -12.73 5.79
C THR A 69 -11.11 -13.54 5.64
N SER A 70 -12.27 -12.89 5.69
CA SER A 70 -13.57 -13.55 5.70
C SER A 70 -14.62 -12.63 5.11
N TYR A 71 -15.48 -13.18 4.26
CA TYR A 71 -16.48 -12.43 3.52
C TYR A 71 -17.88 -13.03 3.75
N PRO A 72 -18.90 -12.23 4.07
CA PRO A 72 -20.28 -12.68 4.08
C PRO A 72 -20.76 -13.04 2.67
N ALA A 73 -21.99 -13.54 2.58
CA ALA A 73 -22.65 -13.77 1.30
C ALA A 73 -22.58 -12.52 0.42
N GLU A 74 -22.38 -12.74 -0.88
CA GLU A 74 -22.35 -11.71 -1.94
C GLU A 74 -21.22 -10.67 -1.87
N GLN A 75 -20.53 -10.49 -0.73
CA GLN A 75 -19.35 -9.62 -0.68
C GLN A 75 -18.21 -10.23 -1.50
N GLN A 76 -17.70 -9.44 -2.44
CA GLN A 76 -16.59 -9.81 -3.31
C GLN A 76 -15.25 -9.47 -2.65
N PRO A 77 -14.28 -10.40 -2.61
CA PRO A 77 -12.92 -10.09 -2.20
C PRO A 77 -12.27 -9.09 -3.13
N LEU A 78 -11.61 -8.07 -2.58
CA LEU A 78 -10.70 -7.21 -3.32
C LEU A 78 -9.31 -7.82 -3.27
N LEU A 79 -8.75 -8.14 -4.44
CA LEU A 79 -7.43 -8.73 -4.61
C LEU A 79 -6.44 -7.63 -4.99
N SER A 80 -5.27 -7.67 -4.38
CA SER A 80 -4.11 -6.88 -4.79
C SER A 80 -2.81 -7.63 -4.45
N LEU A 81 -1.67 -7.02 -4.75
CA LEU A 81 -0.38 -7.50 -4.31
C LEU A 81 0.48 -6.33 -3.81
N THR A 82 1.48 -6.67 -3.00
CA THR A 82 2.52 -5.74 -2.56
C THR A 82 3.88 -6.24 -3.04
N LEU A 83 4.65 -5.34 -3.64
CA LEU A 83 6.05 -5.54 -4.00
C LEU A 83 6.93 -4.83 -2.97
N LEU A 84 7.94 -5.52 -2.46
CA LEU A 84 8.91 -4.96 -1.54
C LEU A 84 10.33 -5.28 -1.99
N ASN A 85 11.13 -4.26 -2.25
CA ASN A 85 12.57 -4.42 -2.41
C ASN A 85 13.22 -4.58 -1.02
N THR A 86 13.74 -5.77 -0.76
CA THR A 86 14.45 -6.15 0.47
C THR A 86 15.96 -5.97 0.37
N GLY A 87 16.46 -5.53 -0.79
CA GLY A 87 17.85 -5.16 -1.01
C GLY A 87 18.21 -3.81 -0.37
N THR A 88 19.42 -3.33 -0.69
CA THR A 88 19.96 -2.08 -0.12
C THR A 88 20.02 -0.92 -1.12
N THR A 89 19.69 -1.17 -2.39
CA THR A 89 19.71 -0.18 -3.48
C THR A 89 18.40 -0.24 -4.25
N ALA A 90 17.96 0.89 -4.81
CA ALA A 90 16.82 0.94 -5.70
C ALA A 90 17.04 0.02 -6.91
N CYS A 91 15.96 -0.52 -7.45
CA CYS A 91 15.98 -1.35 -8.65
C CYS A 91 14.70 -1.18 -9.47
N THR A 92 14.76 -1.50 -10.76
CA THR A 92 13.65 -1.37 -11.71
C THR A 92 12.95 -2.71 -11.92
N ILE A 93 11.61 -2.68 -12.02
CA ILE A 93 10.78 -3.87 -12.23
C ILE A 93 9.66 -3.56 -13.23
N GLU A 94 9.41 -4.49 -14.15
CA GLU A 94 8.17 -4.52 -14.92
C GLU A 94 7.04 -5.03 -14.03
N ALA A 95 6.10 -4.14 -13.70
CA ALA A 95 4.96 -4.41 -12.84
C ALA A 95 3.63 -4.05 -13.52
N GLY A 96 3.62 -4.05 -14.84
CA GLY A 96 2.42 -3.87 -15.66
C GLY A 96 1.39 -4.98 -15.48
N SER A 97 0.13 -4.70 -15.82
CA SER A 97 -0.93 -5.71 -15.73
C SER A 97 -0.80 -6.83 -16.77
N ASP A 98 0.07 -6.67 -17.75
CA ASP A 98 0.51 -7.68 -18.71
C ASP A 98 1.40 -8.77 -18.08
N VAL A 99 2.09 -8.46 -16.98
CA VAL A 99 2.97 -9.39 -16.28
C VAL A 99 2.48 -9.77 -14.88
N GLN A 100 1.37 -9.19 -14.40
CA GLN A 100 0.75 -9.59 -13.13
C GLN A 100 -0.18 -10.80 -13.30
N SER A 101 -0.04 -11.79 -12.42
CA SER A 101 -0.93 -12.95 -12.35
C SER A 101 -1.47 -13.16 -10.94
N TYR A 102 -2.75 -13.47 -10.85
CA TYR A 102 -3.46 -13.78 -9.62
C TYR A 102 -4.14 -15.13 -9.80
N VAL A 103 -3.92 -16.06 -8.87
CA VAL A 103 -4.50 -17.42 -8.91
C VAL A 103 -5.20 -17.71 -7.59
N ILE A 104 -6.44 -18.18 -7.67
CA ILE A 104 -7.22 -18.61 -6.52
C ILE A 104 -7.39 -20.13 -6.58
N THR A 105 -7.12 -20.78 -5.45
CA THR A 105 -7.31 -22.23 -5.28
C THR A 105 -8.19 -22.55 -4.07
N SER A 106 -8.75 -23.76 -4.04
CA SER A 106 -9.32 -24.38 -2.86
C SER A 106 -8.81 -25.82 -2.76
N GLY A 107 -7.97 -26.11 -1.76
CA GLY A 107 -7.21 -27.37 -1.74
C GLY A 107 -6.31 -27.50 -2.97
N SER A 108 -6.45 -28.58 -3.74
CA SER A 108 -5.73 -28.79 -5.01
C SER A 108 -6.50 -28.27 -6.23
N ASP A 109 -7.72 -27.76 -6.06
CA ASP A 109 -8.56 -27.29 -7.16
C ASP A 109 -8.20 -25.84 -7.53
N ARG A 110 -7.87 -25.59 -8.79
CA ARG A 110 -7.69 -24.25 -9.33
C ARG A 110 -9.05 -23.67 -9.66
N ILE A 111 -9.44 -22.67 -8.90
CA ILE A 111 -10.76 -22.04 -8.98
C ILE A 111 -10.77 -20.98 -10.06
N TRP A 112 -9.76 -20.11 -10.04
CA TRP A 112 -9.73 -18.94 -10.90
C TRP A 112 -8.30 -18.48 -11.16
N ALA A 113 -8.05 -17.88 -12.32
CA ALA A 113 -6.88 -17.05 -12.54
C ALA A 113 -7.20 -15.81 -13.35
N SER A 114 -6.46 -14.73 -13.09
CA SER A 114 -6.60 -13.46 -13.81
C SER A 114 -6.31 -13.58 -15.29
N THR A 115 -5.40 -14.47 -15.67
CA THR A 115 -4.94 -14.66 -17.04
C THR A 115 -5.93 -15.43 -17.92
N ASP A 116 -6.93 -16.09 -17.32
CA ASP A 116 -7.93 -16.81 -18.08
C ASP A 116 -8.84 -15.81 -18.79
N CYS A 117 -8.76 -15.81 -20.13
CA CYS A 117 -9.51 -14.90 -21.00
C CYS A 117 -9.21 -13.42 -20.76
N GLN A 118 -8.00 -13.11 -20.29
CA GLN A 118 -7.52 -11.76 -20.09
C GLN A 118 -7.35 -11.04 -21.43
N GLU A 119 -7.89 -9.83 -21.54
CA GLU A 119 -7.51 -8.89 -22.58
C GLU A 119 -6.05 -8.45 -22.39
N PRO A 120 -5.31 -8.11 -23.47
CA PRO A 120 -3.92 -7.69 -23.35
C PRO A 120 -3.72 -6.65 -22.25
N GLY A 121 -2.84 -6.97 -21.30
CA GLY A 121 -2.50 -6.06 -20.21
C GLY A 121 -1.67 -4.86 -20.69
N VAL A 122 -1.35 -3.98 -19.74
CA VAL A 122 -0.59 -2.75 -19.99
C VAL A 122 0.74 -2.85 -19.27
N ALA A 123 1.83 -2.80 -20.05
CA ALA A 123 3.19 -2.72 -19.54
C ALA A 123 3.40 -1.47 -18.69
N ALA A 124 4.14 -1.62 -17.59
CA ALA A 124 4.46 -0.53 -16.70
C ALA A 124 5.71 -0.83 -15.88
N GLU A 125 6.77 -0.09 -16.17
CA GLU A 125 7.98 -0.10 -15.38
C GLU A 125 7.80 0.73 -14.08
N ARG A 126 8.40 0.24 -12.99
CA ARG A 126 8.41 0.86 -11.68
C ARG A 126 9.81 0.79 -11.07
N ILE A 127 10.17 1.81 -10.30
CA ILE A 127 11.34 1.79 -9.43
C ILE A 127 10.86 1.36 -8.04
N LEU A 128 11.53 0.38 -7.44
CA LEU A 128 11.31 -0.03 -6.06
C LEU A 128 12.42 0.48 -5.16
N GLU A 129 12.09 1.42 -4.29
CA GLU A 129 12.99 1.90 -3.25
C GLU A 129 13.19 0.81 -2.17
N PRO A 130 14.41 0.66 -1.61
CA PRO A 130 14.68 -0.27 -0.52
C PRO A 130 13.74 -0.06 0.67
N GLY A 131 13.05 -1.12 1.07
CA GLY A 131 12.17 -1.11 2.24
C GLY A 131 10.84 -0.36 2.04
N GLU A 132 10.57 0.20 0.86
CA GLU A 132 9.30 0.87 0.56
C GLU A 132 8.34 -0.10 -0.15
N PRO A 133 7.21 -0.48 0.48
CA PRO A 133 6.24 -1.35 -0.16
C PRO A 133 5.42 -0.60 -1.22
N LEU A 134 5.41 -1.13 -2.45
CA LEU A 134 4.54 -0.67 -3.53
C LEU A 134 3.34 -1.61 -3.66
N SER A 135 2.12 -1.09 -3.45
CA SER A 135 0.89 -1.88 -3.59
C SER A 135 0.17 -1.59 -4.90
N THR A 136 -0.40 -2.62 -5.51
CA THR A 136 -1.24 -2.48 -6.71
C THR A 136 -2.65 -2.00 -6.35
N THR A 137 -3.32 -1.41 -7.33
CA THR A 137 -4.74 -1.04 -7.19
C THR A 137 -5.59 -2.30 -7.02
N PRO A 138 -6.37 -2.42 -5.94
CA PRO A 138 -7.22 -3.59 -5.74
C PRO A 138 -8.33 -3.70 -6.77
N PHE A 139 -8.68 -4.92 -7.16
CA PHE A 139 -9.82 -5.22 -8.02
C PHE A 139 -10.68 -6.33 -7.41
N ALA A 140 -11.97 -6.31 -7.71
CA ALA A 140 -12.90 -7.30 -7.17
C ALA A 140 -12.85 -8.61 -7.96
N TRP A 141 -12.75 -9.74 -7.25
CA TRP A 141 -13.03 -11.05 -7.83
C TRP A 141 -14.49 -11.42 -7.63
N SER A 142 -15.16 -11.78 -8.72
CA SER A 142 -16.61 -11.99 -8.77
C SER A 142 -17.10 -13.26 -8.07
N ARG A 143 -16.23 -14.02 -7.39
CA ARG A 143 -16.55 -15.31 -6.75
C ARG A 143 -17.05 -16.34 -7.77
N THR A 144 -16.47 -16.33 -8.97
CA THR A 144 -16.74 -17.32 -10.01
C THR A 144 -15.48 -18.06 -10.44
N ARG A 145 -15.67 -19.26 -10.99
CA ARG A 145 -14.59 -20.02 -11.62
C ARG A 145 -14.13 -19.35 -12.92
N SER A 146 -12.92 -19.65 -13.36
CA SER A 146 -12.47 -19.31 -14.71
C SER A 146 -12.02 -20.55 -15.49
N SER A 147 -12.04 -20.43 -16.81
CA SER A 147 -11.48 -21.38 -17.75
C SER A 147 -10.80 -20.61 -18.88
N ALA A 148 -9.71 -21.15 -19.42
CA ALA A 148 -9.02 -20.58 -20.58
C ALA A 148 -9.69 -20.97 -21.91
N ASP A 149 -10.56 -21.98 -21.92
CA ASP A 149 -11.07 -22.59 -23.15
C ASP A 149 -12.28 -21.85 -23.75
N ASP A 150 -13.13 -21.25 -22.90
CA ASP A 150 -14.32 -20.52 -23.33
C ASP A 150 -14.48 -19.22 -22.57
N CYS A 151 -14.14 -18.13 -23.24
CA CYS A 151 -14.23 -16.77 -22.72
C CYS A 151 -15.63 -16.17 -22.79
N SER A 152 -16.55 -16.84 -23.47
CA SER A 152 -17.95 -16.40 -23.66
C SER A 152 -18.95 -17.14 -22.77
N ALA A 153 -18.53 -18.26 -22.16
CA ALA A 153 -19.34 -19.01 -21.23
C ALA A 153 -19.71 -18.22 -19.97
N GLU A 154 -20.92 -18.46 -19.48
CA GLU A 154 -21.30 -18.04 -18.14
C GLU A 154 -20.43 -18.78 -17.11
N ARG A 155 -19.91 -18.06 -16.12
CA ARG A 155 -18.96 -18.60 -15.15
C ARG A 155 -19.69 -19.11 -13.92
N ASP A 156 -19.46 -20.37 -13.57
CA ASP A 156 -20.07 -20.97 -12.38
C ASP A 156 -19.65 -20.25 -11.09
N PRO A 157 -20.60 -19.96 -10.18
CA PRO A 157 -20.27 -19.44 -8.86
C PRO A 157 -19.51 -20.48 -8.03
N VAL A 158 -18.62 -20.00 -7.18
CA VAL A 158 -17.84 -20.86 -6.28
C VAL A 158 -18.62 -21.20 -5.01
N ILE A 159 -18.19 -22.23 -4.30
CA ILE A 159 -18.82 -22.69 -3.07
C ILE A 159 -18.61 -21.65 -1.94
N ALA A 160 -19.68 -21.32 -1.21
CA ALA A 160 -19.64 -20.50 0.01
C ALA A 160 -19.98 -21.38 1.24
N GLY A 161 -20.36 -20.78 2.37
CA GLY A 161 -20.73 -21.54 3.57
C GLY A 161 -19.55 -22.01 4.42
N GLY A 162 -18.48 -21.21 4.48
CA GLY A 162 -17.27 -21.51 5.26
C GLY A 162 -16.15 -22.16 4.43
N ALA A 163 -16.29 -22.17 3.10
CA ALA A 163 -15.25 -22.65 2.20
C ALA A 163 -14.00 -21.76 2.28
N THR A 164 -12.83 -22.40 2.29
CA THR A 164 -11.52 -21.71 2.33
C THR A 164 -10.92 -21.65 0.93
N TYR A 165 -10.42 -20.47 0.59
CA TYR A 165 -9.72 -20.16 -0.65
C TYR A 165 -8.34 -19.60 -0.32
N ARG A 166 -7.41 -19.71 -1.28
CA ARG A 166 -6.03 -19.23 -1.16
C ARG A 166 -5.66 -18.45 -2.42
N LEU A 167 -5.23 -17.21 -2.24
CA LEU A 167 -4.72 -16.35 -3.30
C LEU A 167 -3.19 -16.46 -3.38
N SER A 168 -2.67 -16.81 -4.54
CA SER A 168 -1.26 -16.68 -4.90
C SER A 168 -1.10 -15.65 -6.00
N VAL A 169 0.03 -14.96 -6.04
CA VAL A 169 0.30 -13.91 -7.03
C VAL A 169 1.71 -14.02 -7.59
N SER A 170 1.90 -13.53 -8.81
CA SER A 170 3.22 -13.31 -9.40
C SER A 170 3.25 -12.03 -10.22
N VAL A 171 4.45 -11.49 -10.38
CA VAL A 171 4.76 -10.37 -11.28
C VAL A 171 5.96 -10.82 -12.11
N GLY A 172 5.76 -11.12 -13.39
CA GLY A 172 6.81 -11.73 -14.23
C GLY A 172 7.37 -12.99 -13.58
N GLU A 173 8.68 -13.00 -13.31
CA GLU A 173 9.39 -14.10 -12.66
C GLU A 173 9.27 -14.10 -11.12
N PHE A 174 8.81 -13.00 -10.52
CA PHE A 174 8.70 -12.84 -9.07
C PHE A 174 7.40 -13.48 -8.58
N THR A 175 7.51 -14.59 -7.84
CA THR A 175 6.35 -15.33 -7.33
C THR A 175 6.23 -15.16 -5.82
N SER A 176 5.01 -15.05 -5.30
CA SER A 176 4.77 -15.05 -3.86
C SER A 176 5.23 -16.35 -3.21
N ALA A 177 6.03 -16.25 -2.15
CA ALA A 177 6.49 -17.42 -1.40
C ALA A 177 5.35 -18.13 -0.65
N ASP A 178 4.41 -17.34 -0.11
CA ASP A 178 3.23 -17.80 0.61
C ASP A 178 1.95 -17.40 -0.13
N ASP A 179 0.86 -18.11 0.15
CA ASP A 179 -0.48 -17.74 -0.27
C ASP A 179 -1.23 -16.93 0.81
N ARG A 180 -2.29 -16.25 0.39
CA ARG A 180 -3.19 -15.50 1.25
C ARG A 180 -4.51 -16.27 1.42
N PRO A 181 -4.74 -16.92 2.58
CA PRO A 181 -6.00 -17.62 2.82
C PRO A 181 -7.13 -16.64 3.18
N PHE A 182 -8.34 -16.95 2.70
CA PHE A 182 -9.57 -16.24 3.07
C PHE A 182 -10.80 -17.19 3.00
N ILE A 183 -11.88 -16.81 3.69
CA ILE A 183 -13.10 -17.62 3.83
C ILE A 183 -14.27 -16.93 3.14
N LEU A 184 -15.08 -17.69 2.42
CA LEU A 184 -16.39 -17.25 1.92
C LEU A 184 -17.50 -17.89 2.76
N ASN A 185 -18.28 -17.07 3.47
CA ASN A 185 -19.46 -17.49 4.24
C ASN A 185 -20.71 -17.51 3.36
#